data_AF-A0A0E0PRX8-F1
#
_entry.id   AF-A0A0E0PRX8-F1
#
_cell.length_a   1.000
_cell.length_b   1.000
_cell.length_c   1.000
_cell.angle_alpha   90.00
_cell.angle_beta   90.00
_cell.angle_gamma   90.00
#
_symmetry.space_group_name_H-M   'P 1'
#
loop_
_entity.id
_entity.type
_entity.pdbx_description
1 polymer ?
#
loop_
_entity_poly.entity_id
_entity_poly.type
_entity_poly.pdbx_seq_one_letter_code
_entity_poly.pdbx_strand_id
1 'polypeptide(L)'
;MGAAASLYSAACYAHGKFASGIPYPITLSAVISLSGWLPCSRTLRGKMESSHIAARRAASLPILLSHGRADEVVSYRNAERSSDTLRSSGFLYLHFKSYNGLGHYTIPEEMDDVGKWLSSRLGLDRSR
;
A
#
# COMPACT_ATOMS: atom_id res chain seq x y z
N MET A 1 2.44 -10.65 -7.52
CA MET A 1 3.84 -10.27 -7.14
C MET A 1 4.12 -8.77 -7.22
N GLY A 2 3.75 -8.05 -8.30
CA GLY A 2 4.02 -6.60 -8.41
C GLY A 2 3.43 -5.76 -7.26
N ALA A 3 2.23 -6.11 -6.79
CA ALA A 3 1.60 -5.48 -5.63
C ALA A 3 2.42 -5.63 -4.32
N ALA A 4 3.16 -6.73 -4.15
CA ALA A 4 4.04 -6.89 -3.01
C ALA A 4 5.28 -5.99 -3.11
N ALA A 5 5.83 -5.83 -4.32
CA ALA A 5 6.94 -4.92 -4.58
C ALA A 5 6.54 -3.44 -4.39
N SER A 6 5.30 -3.07 -4.72
CA SER A 6 4.79 -1.71 -4.47
C SER A 6 4.67 -1.42 -2.98
N LEU A 7 4.15 -2.34 -2.17
CA LEU A 7 4.09 -2.18 -0.71
C LEU A 7 5.47 -2.23 -0.05
N TYR A 8 6.39 -3.04 -0.56
CA TYR A 8 7.78 -3.01 -0.12
C TYR A 8 8.43 -1.65 -0.40
N SER A 9 8.15 -1.07 -1.56
CA SER A 9 8.61 0.27 -1.93
C SER A 9 8.04 1.34 -0.99
N ALA A 10 6.77 1.23 -0.59
CA ALA A 10 6.16 2.11 0.41
C ALA A 10 6.91 2.05 1.75
N ALA A 11 7.21 0.84 2.22
CA ALA A 11 7.97 0.62 3.46
C ALA A 11 9.40 1.18 3.38
N CYS A 12 10.09 0.97 2.25
CA CYS A 12 11.44 1.50 2.03
C CYS A 12 11.46 3.02 1.93
N TYR A 13 10.51 3.62 1.21
CA TYR A 13 10.34 5.06 1.13
C TYR A 13 10.10 5.68 2.52
N ALA A 14 9.16 5.11 3.28
CA ALA A 14 8.89 5.57 4.63
C ALA A 14 10.15 5.47 5.50
N HIS A 15 10.84 4.33 5.47
CA HIS A 15 12.09 4.14 6.21
C HIS A 15 13.24 5.05 5.72
N GLY A 16 13.18 5.50 4.46
CA GLY A 16 14.21 6.29 3.79
C GLY A 16 15.37 5.48 3.19
N LYS A 17 15.31 4.15 3.28
CA LYS A 17 16.34 3.24 2.75
C LYS A 17 15.79 1.84 2.49
N PHE A 18 16.46 1.12 1.60
CA PHE A 18 16.24 -0.30 1.37
C PHE A 18 16.74 -1.14 2.55
N ALA A 19 16.37 -2.42 2.59
CA ALA A 19 16.88 -3.36 3.59
C ALA A 19 18.42 -3.52 3.54
N SER A 20 19.05 -3.29 2.39
CA SER A 20 20.51 -3.26 2.22
C SER A 20 21.19 -2.05 2.87
N GLY A 21 20.42 -1.07 3.39
CA GLY A 21 20.94 0.16 3.96
C GLY A 21 21.12 1.30 2.94
N ILE A 22 21.01 1.01 1.63
CA ILE A 22 21.12 2.01 0.57
C ILE A 22 19.94 3.00 0.68
N PRO A 23 20.17 4.33 0.61
CA PRO A 23 19.10 5.32 0.64
C PRO A 23 18.05 5.08 -0.46
N TYR A 24 16.78 5.30 -0.13
CA TYR A 24 15.69 5.20 -1.10
C TYR A 24 15.67 6.49 -1.94
N PRO A 25 15.86 6.42 -3.27
CA PRO A 25 16.31 7.58 -4.06
C PRO A 25 15.19 8.54 -4.48
N ILE A 26 13.93 8.11 -4.40
CA ILE A 26 12.79 8.86 -4.94
C ILE A 26 11.75 9.14 -3.86
N THR A 27 10.97 10.20 -4.09
CA THR A 27 9.78 10.48 -3.29
C THR A 27 8.55 9.84 -3.92
N LEU A 28 7.79 9.10 -3.13
CA LEU A 28 6.53 8.51 -3.58
C LEU A 28 5.35 9.43 -3.22
N SER A 29 4.48 9.69 -4.19
CA SER A 29 3.25 10.48 -3.99
C SER A 29 2.03 9.63 -3.65
N ALA A 30 2.02 8.37 -4.10
CA ALA A 30 0.95 7.40 -3.84
C ALA A 30 1.45 5.98 -4.11
N VAL A 31 0.83 4.98 -3.47
CA VAL A 31 1.09 3.55 -3.72
C VAL A 31 -0.22 2.78 -3.87
N ILE A 32 -0.28 1.87 -4.84
CA ILE A 32 -1.42 0.98 -5.07
C ILE A 32 -0.94 -0.47 -5.01
N SER A 33 -1.74 -1.34 -4.40
CA SER A 33 -1.55 -2.79 -4.39
C SER A 33 -2.89 -3.48 -4.62
N LEU A 34 -3.02 -4.14 -5.77
CA LEU A 34 -4.17 -4.97 -6.15
C LEU A 34 -3.79 -6.44 -5.96
N SER A 35 -4.63 -7.20 -5.25
CA SER A 35 -4.45 -8.65 -5.03
C SER A 35 -3.06 -9.02 -4.48
N GLY A 36 -2.60 -8.24 -3.49
CA GLY A 36 -1.22 -8.24 -2.99
C GLY A 36 -1.05 -8.63 -1.51
N TRP A 37 0.20 -8.56 -1.05
CA TRP A 37 0.56 -8.72 0.36
C TRP A 37 1.79 -7.88 0.70
N LEU A 38 1.96 -7.53 1.96
CA LEU A 38 3.11 -6.80 2.47
C LEU A 38 4.26 -7.78 2.80
N PRO A 39 5.38 -7.74 2.06
CA PRO A 39 6.57 -8.49 2.44
C PRO A 39 7.29 -7.84 3.62
N CYS A 40 8.08 -8.62 4.35
CA CYS A 40 8.91 -8.16 5.48
C CYS A 40 8.13 -7.46 6.62
N SER A 41 6.82 -7.73 6.74
CA SER A 41 5.88 -7.14 7.70
C SER A 41 6.40 -7.14 9.15
N ARG A 42 7.04 -8.23 9.59
CA ARG A 42 7.60 -8.38 10.95
C ARG A 42 8.62 -7.31 11.34
N THR A 43 9.33 -6.73 10.36
CA THR A 43 10.39 -5.73 10.62
C THR A 43 9.91 -4.29 10.47
N LEU A 44 8.70 -4.08 9.95
CA LEU A 44 8.22 -2.76 9.56
C LEU A 44 8.09 -1.82 10.76
N ARG A 45 7.45 -2.30 11.82
CA ARG A 45 7.18 -1.50 13.03
C ARG A 45 8.47 -0.92 13.63
N GLY A 46 9.47 -1.77 13.88
CA GLY A 46 10.76 -1.32 14.42
C GLY A 46 11.48 -0.31 13.51
N LYS A 47 11.34 -0.44 12.18
CA LYS A 47 11.89 0.53 11.23
C LYS A 47 11.20 1.90 11.33
N MET A 48 9.90 1.96 11.60
CA MET A 48 9.15 3.21 11.73
C MET A 48 9.41 3.89 13.08
N GLU A 49 9.47 3.11 14.16
CA GLU A 49 9.76 3.62 15.51
C GLU A 49 11.19 4.18 15.65
N SER A 50 12.12 3.73 14.81
CA SER A 50 13.53 4.20 14.85
C SER A 50 13.74 5.64 14.37
N SER A 51 12.76 6.30 13.75
CA SER A 51 12.93 7.64 13.20
C SER A 51 11.63 8.43 13.10
N HIS A 52 11.60 9.63 13.68
CA HIS A 52 10.47 10.56 13.52
C HIS A 52 10.22 10.94 12.05
N ILE A 53 11.27 11.00 11.23
CA ILE A 53 11.12 11.27 9.79
C ILE A 53 10.41 10.08 9.12
N ALA A 54 10.74 8.85 9.51
CA ALA A 54 10.09 7.66 8.95
C ALA A 54 8.62 7.59 9.33
N ALA A 55 8.29 7.84 10.60
CA ALA A 55 6.91 7.93 11.07
C ALA A 55 6.11 9.00 10.32
N ARG A 56 6.69 10.19 10.08
CA ARG A 56 6.01 11.25 9.30
C ARG A 56 5.76 10.84 7.86
N ARG A 57 6.75 10.24 7.18
CA ARG A 57 6.58 9.76 5.78
C ARG A 57 5.53 8.67 5.68
N ALA A 58 5.51 7.72 6.62
CA ALA A 58 4.50 6.67 6.68
C ALA A 58 3.10 7.27 6.85
N ALA A 59 2.93 8.20 7.79
CA ALA A 59 1.65 8.83 8.09
C ALA A 59 1.09 9.63 6.90
N SER A 60 1.97 10.25 6.09
CA SER A 60 1.55 11.09 4.96
C SER A 60 1.36 10.33 3.64
N LEU A 61 1.94 9.13 3.48
CA LEU A 61 1.91 8.42 2.20
C LEU A 61 0.53 7.82 1.92
N PRO A 62 -0.18 8.25 0.86
CA PRO A 62 -1.43 7.63 0.47
C PRO A 62 -1.21 6.22 -0.07
N ILE A 63 -1.93 5.24 0.48
CA ILE A 63 -1.90 3.85 0.03
C ILE A 63 -3.31 3.37 -0.27
N LEU A 64 -3.49 2.75 -1.44
CA LEU A 64 -4.67 1.98 -1.79
C LEU A 64 -4.33 0.49 -1.80
N LEU A 65 -5.07 -0.28 -1.02
CA LEU A 65 -5.11 -1.74 -1.06
C LEU A 65 -6.47 -2.16 -1.62
N SER A 66 -6.46 -3.06 -2.59
CA SER A 66 -7.66 -3.72 -3.11
C SER A 66 -7.43 -5.23 -3.15
N HIS A 67 -8.43 -6.01 -2.76
CA HIS A 67 -8.31 -7.47 -2.80
C HIS A 67 -9.65 -8.16 -2.96
N GLY A 68 -9.67 -9.25 -3.73
CA GLY A 68 -10.84 -10.10 -3.89
C GLY A 68 -11.03 -11.08 -2.73
N ARG A 69 -12.25 -11.24 -2.24
CA ARG A 69 -12.55 -12.22 -1.16
C ARG A 69 -12.48 -13.67 -1.63
N ALA A 70 -12.60 -13.90 -2.94
CA ALA A 70 -12.51 -15.23 -3.55
C ALA A 70 -11.13 -15.51 -4.16
N ASP A 71 -10.12 -14.66 -3.91
CA ASP A 71 -8.76 -14.84 -4.43
C ASP A 71 -8.14 -16.14 -3.91
N GLU A 72 -7.94 -17.05 -4.87
CA GLU A 72 -7.45 -18.40 -4.71
C GLU A 72 -5.91 -18.52 -4.77
N VAL A 73 -5.22 -17.46 -5.24
CA VAL A 73 -3.76 -17.45 -5.42
C VAL A 73 -3.08 -16.75 -4.24
N VAL A 74 -3.60 -15.58 -3.86
CA VAL A 74 -3.17 -14.82 -2.69
C VAL A 74 -4.37 -14.67 -1.76
N SER A 75 -4.43 -15.50 -0.71
CA SER A 75 -5.59 -15.49 0.18
C SER A 75 -5.90 -14.08 0.70
N TYR A 76 -7.18 -13.74 0.75
CA TYR A 76 -7.68 -12.46 1.29
C TYR A 76 -7.12 -12.13 2.68
N ARG A 77 -6.88 -13.14 3.53
CA ARG A 77 -6.26 -12.97 4.86
C ARG A 77 -4.88 -12.33 4.82
N ASN A 78 -4.12 -12.52 3.74
CA ASN A 78 -2.83 -11.87 3.56
C ASN A 78 -2.99 -10.36 3.37
N ALA A 79 -4.03 -9.92 2.65
CA ALA A 79 -4.35 -8.52 2.47
C ALA A 79 -4.79 -7.86 3.78
N GLU A 80 -5.64 -8.53 4.55
CA GLU A 80 -6.07 -8.06 5.88
C GLU A 80 -4.86 -7.85 6.80
N ARG A 81 -4.00 -8.86 6.92
CA ARG A 81 -2.77 -8.77 7.73
C ARG A 81 -1.84 -7.66 7.24
N SER A 82 -1.78 -7.43 5.93
CA SER A 82 -0.96 -6.37 5.33
C SER A 82 -1.50 -4.99 5.70
N SER A 83 -2.81 -4.80 5.59
CA SER A 83 -3.53 -3.58 6.00
C SER A 83 -3.32 -3.30 7.50
N ASP A 84 -3.51 -4.30 8.35
CA ASP A 84 -3.35 -4.16 9.81
C ASP A 84 -1.90 -3.84 10.19
N THR A 85 -0.92 -4.49 9.55
CA THR A 85 0.50 -4.22 9.80
C THR A 85 0.88 -2.80 9.36
N LEU A 86 0.39 -2.34 8.21
CA LEU A 86 0.65 -0.98 7.73
C LEU A 86 0.05 0.06 8.71
N ARG A 87 -1.22 -0.11 9.10
CA ARG A 87 -1.89 0.80 10.05
C ARG A 87 -1.17 0.84 11.39
N SER A 88 -0.86 -0.31 11.97
CA SER A 88 -0.14 -0.40 13.25
C SER A 88 1.30 0.10 13.18
N SER A 89 1.88 0.19 11.98
CA SER A 89 3.21 0.78 11.74
C SER A 89 3.15 2.28 11.41
N GLY A 90 1.99 2.93 11.49
CA GLY A 90 1.84 4.38 11.31
C GLY A 90 1.51 4.83 9.89
N PHE A 91 1.15 3.92 8.98
CA PHE A 91 0.59 4.30 7.67
C PHE A 91 -0.88 4.69 7.84
N LEU A 92 -1.10 5.95 8.20
CA LEU A 92 -2.42 6.47 8.56
C LEU A 92 -3.29 6.75 7.33
N TYR A 93 -2.68 7.07 6.19
CA TYR A 93 -3.40 7.38 4.96
C TYR A 93 -3.66 6.14 4.08
N LEU A 94 -4.26 5.11 4.67
CA LEU A 94 -4.47 3.81 4.03
C LEU A 94 -5.94 3.50 3.78
N HIS A 95 -6.30 3.30 2.51
CA HIS A 95 -7.61 2.82 2.08
C HIS A 95 -7.52 1.33 1.70
N PHE A 96 -8.35 0.49 2.32
CA PHE A 96 -8.45 -0.93 1.98
C PHE A 96 -9.86 -1.24 1.50
N LYS A 97 -9.99 -1.68 0.23
CA LYS A 97 -11.24 -2.07 -0.40
C LYS A 97 -11.25 -3.57 -0.68
N SER A 98 -12.39 -4.21 -0.46
CA SER A 98 -12.57 -5.63 -0.69
C SER A 98 -13.71 -5.87 -1.68
N TYR A 99 -13.55 -6.85 -2.56
CA TYR A 99 -14.55 -7.19 -3.57
C TYR A 99 -15.07 -8.61 -3.35
N ASN A 100 -16.39 -8.75 -3.16
CA ASN A 100 -17.01 -10.06 -3.00
C ASN A 100 -16.99 -10.82 -4.33
N GLY A 101 -16.60 -12.10 -4.31
CA GLY A 101 -16.58 -12.94 -5.51
C GLY A 101 -15.42 -12.69 -6.49
N LEU A 102 -14.59 -11.67 -6.26
CA LEU A 102 -13.40 -11.42 -7.06
C LEU A 102 -12.29 -12.42 -6.72
N GLY A 103 -11.77 -13.12 -7.74
CA GLY A 103 -10.62 -14.02 -7.67
C GLY A 103 -9.28 -13.30 -7.93
N HIS A 104 -8.24 -14.03 -8.35
CA HIS A 104 -6.92 -13.43 -8.63
C HIS A 104 -6.81 -12.73 -10.01
N TYR A 105 -7.69 -11.77 -10.27
CA TYR A 105 -7.72 -10.95 -11.48
C TYR A 105 -8.33 -9.58 -11.17
N THR A 106 -8.40 -8.69 -12.16
CA THR A 106 -9.02 -7.36 -12.02
C THR A 106 -10.38 -7.30 -12.70
N ILE A 107 -11.26 -6.42 -12.20
CA ILE A 107 -12.59 -6.16 -12.78
C ILE A 107 -12.78 -4.66 -13.08
N PRO A 108 -13.67 -4.29 -14.01
CA PRO A 108 -13.92 -2.89 -14.36
C PRO A 108 -14.27 -2.01 -13.15
N GLU A 109 -15.05 -2.52 -12.20
CA GLU A 109 -15.44 -1.82 -10.98
C GLU A 109 -14.23 -1.49 -10.10
N GLU A 110 -13.30 -2.44 -9.94
CA GLU A 110 -12.05 -2.22 -9.21
C GLU A 110 -11.19 -1.16 -9.89
N MET A 111 -11.11 -1.19 -11.22
CA MET A 111 -10.31 -0.24 -11.99
C MET A 111 -10.92 1.17 -11.99
N ASP A 112 -12.25 1.29 -11.98
CA ASP A 112 -12.96 2.56 -11.81
C ASP A 112 -12.71 3.17 -10.42
N ASP A 113 -12.74 2.34 -9.37
CA ASP A 113 -12.38 2.76 -8.02
C ASP A 113 -10.92 3.23 -7.91
N VAL A 114 -9.99 2.53 -8.55
CA VAL A 114 -8.58 2.93 -8.65
C VAL A 114 -8.46 4.28 -9.37
N GLY A 115 -9.17 4.46 -10.49
CA GLY A 115 -9.19 5.70 -11.25
C GLY A 115 -9.67 6.88 -10.40
N LYS A 116 -10.83 6.73 -9.76
CA LYS A 116 -11.41 7.74 -8.85
C LYS A 116 -10.47 8.07 -7.69
N TRP A 117 -9.86 7.05 -7.08
CA TRP A 117 -8.92 7.25 -5.98
C TRP A 117 -7.67 8.02 -6.44
N LEU A 118 -7.10 7.66 -7.59
CA LEU A 118 -5.95 8.37 -8.16
C LEU A 118 -6.28 9.82 -8.49
N SER A 119 -7.41 10.08 -9.15
CA SER A 119 -7.81 11.44 -9.52
C SER A 119 -7.97 12.34 -8.30
N SER A 120 -8.58 11.82 -7.23
CA SER A 120 -8.72 12.52 -5.95
C SER A 120 -7.39 12.79 -5.26
N ARG A 121 -6.42 11.87 -5.35
CA ARG A 121 -5.12 11.99 -4.66
C ARG A 121 -4.11 12.85 -5.40
N LEU A 122 -4.15 12.82 -6.72
CA LEU A 122 -3.20 13.53 -7.58
C LEU A 122 -3.78 14.85 -8.12
N GLY A 123 -5.01 15.21 -7.75
CA GLY A 123 -5.66 16.44 -8.23
C GLY A 123 -5.91 16.42 -9.74
N LEU A 124 -6.19 15.24 -10.31
CA LEU A 124 -6.41 15.07 -11.75
C LEU A 124 -7.87 15.31 -12.15
N ASP A 125 -8.77 15.43 -11.17
CA ASP A 125 -10.12 15.93 -11.40
C ASP A 125 -10.02 17.39 -11.86
N ARG A 126 -9.96 17.58 -13.17
CA ARG A 126 -10.04 18.91 -13.79
C ARG A 126 -11.44 19.47 -13.55
N SER A 127 -11.59 20.24 -12.47
CA SER A 127 -12.73 21.12 -12.14
C SER A 127 -12.34 21.88 -10.86
N ARG A 128 -12.05 23.19 -10.82
CA ARG A 128 -12.46 24.35 -11.63
C ARG A 128 -11.31 25.36 -11.74
#